data_AF-A0A165QSN9-F1
#
_entry.id   AF-A0A165QSN9-F1
#
_cell.length_a   1.000
_cell.length_b   1.000
_cell.length_c   1.000
_cell.angle_alpha   90.00
_cell.angle_beta   90.00
_cell.angle_gamma   90.00
#
_symmetry.space_group_name_H-M   'P 1'
#
loop_
_entity.id
_entity.type
_entity.pdbx_description
1 polymer ?
#
loop_
_entity_poly.entity_id
_entity_poly.type
_entity_poly.pdbx_seq_one_letter_code
_entity_poly.pdbx_strand_id
1 'polypeptide(L)'
;MADWYRSDQDCIDKLTLDAYINEMKTLYLHHDWEEDLHDEILKSTQGDGLFWDWVNRVQSTNALLKGTVSHFTELTLHFHFEAHMHPDTKCHCQKEVKVLKALDFKLWINSVHLLDEEQIHDKKKQANAINDALRHQGQCPLAQVPPTSSTNPPQRSNMASLTTGNSGRLPALTENEHVLLMKYSGCFNCRKFSVNHL
;
A
#
# COMPACT_ATOMS: atom_id res chain seq x y z
N MET A 1 -17.14 20.65 -35.50
CA MET A 1 -16.09 19.96 -36.27
C MET A 1 -16.55 19.59 -37.69
N ALA A 2 -17.65 18.84 -37.85
CA ALA A 2 -18.13 18.45 -39.19
C ALA A 2 -18.54 19.65 -40.08
N ASP A 3 -19.14 20.70 -39.50
CA ASP A 3 -19.61 21.85 -40.28
C ASP A 3 -18.45 22.74 -40.77
N TRP A 4 -17.38 22.89 -39.98
CA TRP A 4 -16.18 23.62 -40.36
C TRP A 4 -15.42 22.92 -41.50
N TYR A 5 -15.23 21.61 -41.39
CA TYR A 5 -14.58 20.85 -42.46
C TYR A 5 -15.39 20.90 -43.75
N ARG A 6 -16.73 20.87 -43.68
CA ARG A 6 -17.60 20.98 -44.85
C ARG A 6 -17.64 22.38 -45.46
N SER A 7 -17.44 23.44 -44.68
CA SER A 7 -17.42 24.81 -45.20
C SER A 7 -16.10 25.17 -45.88
N ASP A 8 -14.98 24.65 -45.40
CA ASP A 8 -13.63 24.96 -45.90
C ASP A 8 -12.96 23.76 -46.60
N GLN A 9 -13.74 22.78 -47.04
CA GLN A 9 -13.23 21.51 -47.58
C GLN A 9 -12.20 21.70 -48.71
N ASP A 10 -12.50 22.59 -49.66
CA ASP A 10 -11.62 22.88 -50.81
C ASP A 10 -10.29 23.55 -50.42
N CYS A 11 -10.22 24.18 -49.24
CA CYS A 11 -9.01 24.76 -48.67
C CYS A 11 -8.24 23.69 -47.91
N ILE A 12 -8.94 22.94 -47.04
CA ILE A 12 -8.36 21.90 -46.18
C ILE A 12 -7.76 20.76 -47.00
N ASP A 13 -8.42 20.30 -48.06
CA ASP A 13 -7.95 19.20 -48.91
C ASP A 13 -6.66 19.56 -49.69
N LYS A 14 -6.28 20.85 -49.74
CA LYS A 14 -5.01 21.32 -50.33
C LYS A 14 -3.89 21.48 -49.30
N LEU A 15 -4.21 21.43 -48.01
CA LEU A 15 -3.21 21.56 -46.96
C LEU A 15 -2.39 20.27 -46.85
N THR A 16 -1.13 20.41 -46.47
CA THR A 16 -0.36 19.28 -45.96
C THR A 16 -0.94 18.87 -44.60
N LEU A 17 -0.68 17.63 -44.18
CA LEU A 17 -1.12 17.14 -42.87
C LEU A 17 -0.66 18.07 -41.73
N ASP A 18 0.57 18.58 -41.79
CA ASP A 18 1.11 19.51 -40.79
C ASP A 18 0.35 20.85 -40.77
N ALA A 19 0.03 21.39 -41.95
CA ALA A 19 -0.70 22.65 -42.05
C ALA A 19 -2.15 22.48 -41.57
N TYR A 20 -2.80 21.35 -41.87
CA TYR A 20 -4.12 21.00 -41.35
C TYR A 20 -4.12 20.86 -39.82
N ILE A 21 -3.14 20.14 -39.26
CA ILE A 21 -3.02 19.98 -37.80
C ILE A 21 -2.81 21.35 -37.13
N ASN A 22 -2.02 22.24 -37.73
CA ASN A 22 -1.82 23.58 -37.19
C ASN A 22 -3.10 24.43 -37.24
N GLU A 23 -3.85 24.43 -38.35
CA GLU A 23 -5.16 25.10 -38.39
C GLU A 23 -6.12 24.55 -37.32
N MET A 24 -6.18 23.22 -37.18
CA MET A 24 -7.00 22.57 -36.17
C MET A 24 -6.60 22.97 -34.74
N LYS A 25 -5.30 23.06 -34.46
CA LYS A 25 -4.79 23.57 -33.18
C LYS A 25 -5.25 25.00 -32.95
N THR A 26 -5.10 25.88 -33.94
CA THR A 26 -5.49 27.29 -33.82
C THR A 26 -6.99 27.49 -33.62
N LEU A 27 -7.83 26.65 -34.23
CA LEU A 27 -9.29 26.81 -34.14
C LEU A 27 -9.91 26.21 -32.88
N TYR A 28 -9.33 25.13 -32.36
CA TYR A 28 -9.95 24.35 -31.28
C TYR A 28 -9.21 24.38 -29.95
N LEU A 29 -7.93 24.74 -29.93
CA LEU A 29 -7.22 24.93 -28.67
C LEU A 29 -7.43 26.37 -28.18
N HIS A 30 -7.65 26.50 -26.88
CA HIS A 30 -7.68 27.80 -26.22
C HIS A 30 -6.32 28.49 -26.41
N HIS A 31 -6.28 29.83 -26.46
CA HIS A 31 -5.02 30.57 -26.69
C HIS A 31 -3.91 30.16 -25.71
N ASP A 32 -4.27 29.93 -24.45
CA ASP A 32 -3.34 29.64 -23.35
C ASP A 32 -3.11 28.14 -23.11
N TRP A 33 -3.54 27.25 -24.03
CA TRP A 33 -3.45 25.80 -23.84
C TRP A 33 -2.02 25.32 -23.55
N GLU A 34 -1.03 25.93 -24.20
CA GLU A 34 0.38 25.59 -24.03
C GLU A 34 0.86 25.94 -22.60
N GLU A 35 0.49 27.14 -22.13
CA GLU A 35 0.82 27.63 -20.79
C GLU A 35 0.09 26.81 -19.71
N ASP A 36 -1.19 26.49 -19.92
CA ASP A 36 -1.99 25.67 -19.01
C ASP A 36 -1.36 24.29 -18.80
N LEU A 37 -0.96 23.60 -19.87
CA LEU A 37 -0.32 22.29 -19.78
C LEU A 37 1.09 22.37 -19.16
N HIS A 38 1.85 23.42 -19.47
CA HIS A 38 3.15 23.66 -18.86
C HIS A 38 3.02 23.85 -17.33
N ASP A 39 2.07 24.68 -16.92
CA ASP A 39 1.74 24.91 -15.52
C ASP A 39 1.21 23.65 -14.83
N GLU A 40 0.41 22.85 -15.52
CA GLU A 40 -0.07 21.55 -15.03
C GLU A 40 1.11 20.64 -14.70
N ILE A 41 2.10 20.54 -15.59
CA ILE A 41 3.33 19.77 -15.35
C ILE A 41 4.07 20.34 -14.13
N LEU A 42 4.31 21.66 -14.07
CA LEU A 42 5.06 22.27 -12.97
C LEU A 42 4.40 22.09 -11.60
N LYS A 43 3.07 22.15 -11.53
CA LYS A 43 2.30 21.98 -10.29
C LYS A 43 2.10 20.51 -9.92
N SER A 44 2.41 19.60 -10.83
CA SER A 44 2.27 18.15 -10.62
C SER A 44 3.27 17.65 -9.59
N THR A 45 2.79 16.78 -8.69
CA THR A 45 3.62 16.09 -7.71
C THR A 45 3.18 14.64 -7.60
N GLN A 46 4.04 13.77 -7.05
CA GLN A 46 3.69 12.37 -6.84
C GLN A 46 2.44 12.22 -5.94
N GLY A 47 2.32 13.06 -4.91
CA GLY A 47 1.31 12.92 -3.86
C GLY A 47 1.43 11.57 -3.14
N ASP A 48 0.29 11.00 -2.75
CA ASP A 48 0.22 9.68 -2.07
C ASP A 48 0.12 8.49 -3.05
N GLY A 49 0.16 8.77 -4.37
CA GLY A 49 0.03 7.77 -5.42
C GLY A 49 1.33 7.06 -5.79
N LEU A 50 1.23 6.09 -6.71
CA LEU A 50 2.39 5.42 -7.29
C LEU A 50 3.24 6.40 -8.08
N PHE A 51 4.56 6.30 -7.94
CA PHE A 51 5.51 7.07 -8.74
C PHE A 51 5.27 6.89 -10.24
N TRP A 52 5.04 5.64 -10.68
CA TRP A 52 4.81 5.32 -12.09
C TRP A 52 3.57 6.00 -12.68
N ASP A 53 2.47 6.03 -11.94
CA ASP A 53 1.24 6.68 -12.40
C ASP A 53 1.46 8.17 -12.59
N TRP A 54 2.19 8.81 -11.67
CA TRP A 54 2.53 10.22 -11.78
C TRP A 54 3.45 10.52 -12.97
N VAL A 55 4.54 9.77 -13.11
CA VAL A 55 5.48 9.92 -14.24
C VAL A 55 4.76 9.76 -15.57
N ASN A 56 3.90 8.75 -15.72
CA ASN A 56 3.15 8.53 -16.96
C ASN A 56 2.22 9.70 -17.29
N ARG A 57 1.52 10.26 -16.29
CA ARG A 57 0.68 11.45 -16.51
C ARG A 57 1.54 12.62 -16.98
N VAL A 58 2.63 12.93 -16.28
CA VAL A 58 3.52 14.04 -16.65
C VAL A 58 4.13 13.84 -18.04
N GLN A 59 4.61 12.65 -18.37
CA GLN A 59 5.17 12.36 -19.69
C GLN A 59 4.11 12.44 -20.80
N SER A 60 2.88 12.00 -20.52
CA SER A 60 1.77 12.10 -21.47
C SER A 60 1.39 13.55 -21.72
N THR A 61 1.29 14.38 -20.68
CA THR A 61 1.05 15.82 -20.80
C THR A 61 2.20 16.51 -21.55
N ASN A 62 3.45 16.18 -21.22
CA ASN A 62 4.62 16.74 -21.91
C ASN A 62 4.67 16.36 -23.39
N ALA A 63 4.19 15.16 -23.76
CA ALA A 63 4.13 14.74 -25.15
C ALA A 63 3.18 15.62 -25.99
N LEU A 64 2.15 16.21 -25.39
CA LEU A 64 1.25 17.15 -26.06
C LEU A 64 1.95 18.49 -26.38
N LEU A 65 2.95 18.86 -25.58
CA LEU A 65 3.78 20.04 -25.78
C LEU A 65 4.86 19.84 -26.85
N LYS A 66 5.02 18.64 -27.40
CA LYS A 66 6.10 18.34 -28.36
C LYS A 66 6.04 19.26 -29.58
N GLY A 67 7.18 19.90 -29.88
CA GLY A 67 7.31 20.86 -30.97
C GLY A 67 6.97 22.31 -30.58
N THR A 68 6.59 22.54 -29.32
CA THR A 68 6.43 23.89 -28.75
C THR A 68 7.66 24.29 -27.92
N VAL A 69 7.71 25.55 -27.48
CA VAL A 69 8.81 26.05 -26.62
C VAL A 69 8.65 25.59 -25.17
N SER A 70 7.41 25.27 -24.76
CA SER A 70 7.07 24.78 -23.43
C SER A 70 7.37 23.29 -23.21
N HIS A 71 7.88 22.59 -24.22
CA HIS A 71 8.22 21.17 -24.09
C HIS A 71 9.41 20.95 -23.13
N PHE A 72 9.21 20.10 -22.12
CA PHE A 72 10.25 19.71 -21.19
C PHE A 72 11.19 18.69 -21.83
N THR A 73 12.49 18.97 -21.76
CA THR A 73 13.55 18.00 -22.07
C THR A 73 13.60 16.88 -21.04
N GLU A 74 14.25 15.76 -21.39
CA GLU A 74 14.49 14.66 -20.44
C GLU A 74 15.20 15.14 -19.17
N LEU A 75 16.17 16.05 -19.31
CA LEU A 75 16.91 16.61 -18.17
C LEU A 75 15.99 17.44 -17.25
N THR A 76 15.15 18.29 -17.82
CA THR A 76 14.19 19.10 -17.04
C THR A 76 13.13 18.23 -16.36
N LEU A 77 12.67 17.16 -17.03
CA LEU A 77 11.77 16.19 -16.42
C LEU A 77 12.44 15.42 -15.28
N HIS A 78 13.70 15.01 -15.46
CA HIS A 78 14.45 14.35 -14.41
C HIS A 78 14.54 15.22 -13.14
N PHE A 79 14.91 16.50 -13.29
CA PHE A 79 14.93 17.43 -12.17
C PHE A 79 13.55 17.66 -11.56
N HIS A 80 12.51 17.78 -12.39
CA HIS A 80 11.14 17.91 -11.90
C HIS A 80 10.72 16.70 -11.05
N PHE A 81 11.01 15.48 -11.52
CA PHE A 81 10.71 14.26 -10.79
C PHE A 81 11.51 14.15 -9.48
N GLU A 82 12.80 14.47 -9.49
CA GLU A 82 13.64 14.46 -8.28
C GLU A 82 13.19 15.50 -7.22
N ALA A 83 12.65 16.63 -7.67
CA ALA A 83 12.17 17.68 -6.79
C ALA A 83 10.78 17.37 -6.19
N HIS A 84 9.87 16.78 -6.97
CA HIS A 84 8.45 16.63 -6.61
C HIS A 84 8.01 15.18 -6.31
N MET A 85 8.95 14.24 -6.29
CA MET A 85 8.71 12.89 -5.75
C MET A 85 8.36 12.95 -4.27
N HIS A 86 7.56 11.97 -3.83
CA HIS A 86 7.15 11.85 -2.44
C HIS A 86 8.38 11.67 -1.53
N PRO A 87 8.42 12.30 -0.33
CA PRO A 87 9.59 12.25 0.56
C PRO A 87 10.04 10.83 0.91
N ASP A 88 9.09 9.92 1.06
CA ASP A 88 9.38 8.53 1.35
C ASP A 88 10.09 7.82 0.18
N THR A 89 9.60 8.01 -1.05
CA THR A 89 10.24 7.49 -2.27
C THR A 89 11.65 8.09 -2.40
N LYS A 90 11.78 9.39 -2.17
CA LYS A 90 13.08 10.10 -2.17
C LYS A 90 14.07 9.52 -1.16
N CYS A 91 13.62 9.21 0.04
CA CYS A 91 14.45 8.58 1.07
C CYS A 91 15.00 7.22 0.61
N HIS A 92 14.21 6.44 -0.13
CA HIS A 92 14.67 5.16 -0.69
C HIS A 92 15.66 5.36 -1.83
N CYS A 93 15.39 6.31 -2.74
CA CYS A 93 16.36 6.67 -3.78
C CYS A 93 17.71 7.12 -3.20
N GLN A 94 17.71 7.81 -2.06
CA GLN A 94 18.95 8.25 -1.39
C GLN A 94 19.83 7.08 -0.92
N LYS A 95 19.23 5.93 -0.56
CA LYS A 95 19.98 4.71 -0.20
C LYS A 95 20.74 4.16 -1.41
N GLU A 96 20.12 4.24 -2.59
CA GLU A 96 20.67 3.75 -3.86
C GLU A 96 21.29 4.86 -4.75
N VAL A 97 21.59 6.03 -4.18
CA VAL A 97 21.95 7.24 -4.93
C VAL A 97 23.15 7.05 -5.87
N LYS A 98 24.12 6.22 -5.49
CA LYS A 98 25.31 5.94 -6.31
C LYS A 98 24.95 5.18 -7.58
N VAL A 99 24.04 4.22 -7.47
CA VAL A 99 23.56 3.41 -8.60
C VAL A 99 22.68 4.27 -9.49
N LEU A 100 21.69 4.96 -8.89
CA LEU A 100 20.72 5.77 -9.63
C LEU A 100 21.38 6.90 -10.42
N LYS A 101 22.43 7.55 -9.89
CA LYS A 101 23.15 8.64 -10.60
C LYS A 101 23.91 8.18 -11.84
N ALA A 102 24.20 6.89 -11.97
CA ALA A 102 24.92 6.34 -13.13
C ALA A 102 23.98 5.90 -14.26
N LEU A 103 22.66 5.92 -14.03
CA LEU A 103 21.67 5.46 -14.99
C LEU A 103 21.30 6.57 -15.98
N ASP A 104 20.92 6.16 -17.18
CA ASP A 104 20.21 7.05 -18.09
C ASP A 104 18.79 7.34 -17.58
N PHE A 105 18.12 8.32 -18.19
CA PHE A 105 16.82 8.78 -17.72
C PHE A 105 15.75 7.68 -17.66
N LYS A 106 15.70 6.78 -18.66
CA LYS A 106 14.67 5.74 -18.72
C LYS A 106 14.94 4.64 -17.70
N LEU A 107 16.20 4.22 -17.57
CA LEU A 107 16.64 3.27 -16.57
C LEU A 107 16.45 3.83 -15.15
N TRP A 108 16.68 5.13 -14.98
CA TRP A 108 16.44 5.82 -13.71
C TRP A 108 14.95 5.77 -13.34
N ILE A 109 14.03 6.15 -14.24
CA ILE A 109 12.58 6.08 -13.98
C ILE A 109 12.17 4.66 -13.56
N ASN A 110 12.59 3.65 -14.32
CA ASN A 110 12.23 2.25 -14.05
C ASN A 110 12.78 1.81 -12.68
N SER A 111 14.01 2.21 -12.34
CA SER A 111 14.61 1.86 -11.05
C SER A 111 13.87 2.51 -9.89
N VAL A 112 13.49 3.78 -10.02
CA VAL A 112 12.69 4.49 -9.00
C VAL A 112 11.30 3.88 -8.86
N HIS A 113 10.65 3.48 -9.97
CA HIS A 113 9.38 2.78 -9.96
C HIS A 113 9.46 1.47 -9.16
N LEU A 114 10.47 0.64 -9.41
CA LEU A 114 10.64 -0.61 -8.67
C LEU A 114 10.85 -0.38 -7.17
N LEU A 115 11.64 0.64 -6.80
CA LEU A 115 11.85 1.02 -5.40
C LEU A 115 10.54 1.48 -4.72
N ASP A 116 9.71 2.23 -5.43
CA ASP A 116 8.42 2.72 -4.94
C ASP A 116 7.42 1.56 -4.71
N GLU A 117 7.35 0.60 -5.65
CA GLU A 117 6.51 -0.59 -5.51
C GLU A 117 6.95 -1.49 -4.35
N GLU A 118 8.25 -1.75 -4.23
CA GLU A 118 8.81 -2.52 -3.10
C GLU A 118 8.46 -1.85 -1.77
N GLN A 119 8.61 -0.52 -1.70
CA GLN A 119 8.26 0.23 -0.51
C GLN A 119 6.76 0.08 -0.15
N ILE A 120 5.86 0.20 -1.12
CA ILE A 120 4.43 0.11 -0.88
C ILE A 120 4.05 -1.30 -0.44
N HIS A 121 4.66 -2.31 -1.05
CA HIS A 121 4.51 -3.69 -0.64
C HIS A 121 4.97 -3.91 0.81
N ASP A 122 6.12 -3.39 1.19
CA ASP A 122 6.66 -3.53 2.54
C ASP A 122 5.82 -2.81 3.59
N LYS A 123 5.36 -1.59 3.29
CA LYS A 123 4.40 -0.85 4.13
C LYS A 123 3.12 -1.66 4.36
N LYS A 124 2.58 -2.27 3.30
CA LYS A 124 1.39 -3.12 3.39
C LYS A 124 1.64 -4.35 4.25
N LYS A 125 2.79 -5.01 4.08
CA LYS A 125 3.19 -6.17 4.88
C LYS A 125 3.35 -5.81 6.36
N GLN A 126 3.97 -4.67 6.65
CA GLN A 126 4.12 -4.18 8.02
C GLN A 126 2.76 -3.83 8.65
N ALA A 127 1.88 -3.14 7.92
CA ALA A 127 0.54 -2.82 8.38
C ALA A 127 -0.27 -4.09 8.71
N ASN A 128 -0.18 -5.13 7.86
CA ASN A 128 -0.82 -6.41 8.10
C ASN A 128 -0.29 -7.08 9.37
N ALA A 129 1.04 -7.14 9.53
CA ALA A 129 1.67 -7.73 10.72
C ALA A 129 1.28 -7.01 12.01
N ILE A 130 1.18 -5.67 11.98
CA ILE A 130 0.70 -4.87 13.11
C ILE A 130 -0.77 -5.19 13.40
N ASN A 131 -1.62 -5.27 12.37
CA ASN A 131 -3.04 -5.61 12.54
C ASN A 131 -3.22 -7.00 13.17
N ASP A 132 -2.46 -7.98 12.70
CA ASP A 132 -2.49 -9.34 13.22
C ASP A 132 -2.02 -9.39 14.68
N ALA A 133 -0.92 -8.70 15.01
CA ALA A 133 -0.43 -8.62 16.38
C ALA A 133 -1.46 -7.99 17.34
N LEU A 134 -2.15 -6.92 16.91
CA LEU A 134 -3.21 -6.28 17.70
C LEU A 134 -4.41 -7.22 17.93
N ARG A 135 -4.78 -8.02 16.92
CA ARG A 135 -5.84 -9.04 17.07
C ARG A 135 -5.47 -10.11 18.08
N HIS A 136 -4.22 -10.55 18.10
CA HIS A 136 -3.72 -11.53 19.06
C HIS A 136 -3.56 -10.96 20.47
N GLN A 137 -3.21 -9.67 20.63
CA GLN A 137 -3.07 -9.03 21.94
C GLN A 137 -4.41 -8.89 22.68
N GLY A 138 -5.52 -8.69 21.94
CA GLY A 138 -6.87 -8.72 22.48
C GLY A 138 -7.35 -10.10 22.97
N GLN A 139 -6.57 -11.16 22.73
CA GLN A 139 -6.91 -12.55 23.11
C GLN A 139 -6.04 -13.11 24.25
N CYS A 140 -5.09 -12.35 24.80
CA CYS A 140 -4.30 -12.80 25.95
C CYS A 140 -5.11 -12.76 27.26
N PRO A 141 -5.36 -13.90 27.94
CA PRO A 141 -5.88 -13.88 29.30
C PRO A 141 -4.84 -13.24 30.23
N LEU A 142 -5.26 -12.26 31.04
CA LEU A 142 -4.45 -11.63 32.08
C LEU A 142 -3.68 -12.69 32.88
N ALA A 143 -2.37 -12.76 32.67
CA ALA A 143 -1.49 -13.61 33.47
C ALA A 143 -1.53 -13.11 34.91
N GLN A 144 -2.05 -13.95 35.81
CA GLN A 144 -2.09 -13.69 37.24
C GLN A 144 -0.67 -13.49 37.78
N VAL A 145 -0.48 -12.39 38.50
CA VAL A 145 0.73 -12.01 39.23
C VAL A 145 1.19 -13.19 40.11
N PRO A 146 2.48 -13.60 40.08
CA PRO A 146 2.97 -14.60 41.01
C PRO A 146 3.13 -13.96 42.39
N PRO A 147 2.55 -14.51 43.48
CA PRO A 147 2.84 -14.03 44.81
C PRO A 147 4.25 -14.44 45.22
N THR A 148 4.97 -13.51 45.83
CA THR A 148 6.31 -13.66 46.41
C THR A 148 6.32 -14.75 47.50
N SER A 149 7.19 -15.75 47.33
CA SER A 149 7.40 -16.81 48.31
C SER A 149 8.19 -16.30 49.52
N SER A 150 7.54 -16.11 50.67
CA SER A 150 8.22 -16.05 51.97
C SER A 150 8.32 -17.45 52.57
N THR A 151 9.54 -17.94 52.74
CA THR A 151 9.87 -19.23 53.32
C THR A 151 9.55 -19.27 54.82
N ASN A 152 8.71 -20.22 55.25
CA ASN A 152 8.67 -20.71 56.64
C ASN A 152 8.41 -22.24 56.64
N PRO A 153 9.03 -23.01 57.56
CA PRO A 153 9.05 -24.48 57.52
C PRO A 153 7.83 -25.15 58.18
N PRO A 154 7.59 -26.46 57.95
CA PRO A 154 6.32 -27.10 58.27
C PRO A 154 6.31 -27.77 59.65
N GLN A 155 5.19 -27.66 60.37
CA GLN A 155 4.81 -28.61 61.42
C GLN A 155 3.53 -29.36 61.03
N ARG A 156 3.61 -30.69 61.18
CA ARG A 156 2.51 -31.66 61.01
C ARG A 156 1.63 -31.70 62.26
N SER A 157 0.31 -31.82 62.10
CA SER A 157 -0.46 -33.03 62.49
C SER A 157 -1.99 -32.84 62.43
N ASN A 158 -2.62 -33.77 61.70
CA ASN A 158 -3.83 -34.58 61.96
C ASN A 158 -5.26 -34.03 62.21
N MET A 159 -6.17 -34.71 61.47
CA MET A 159 -7.56 -35.16 61.72
C MET A 159 -8.78 -34.30 61.28
N ALA A 160 -9.37 -34.80 60.18
CA ALA A 160 -10.77 -35.21 59.97
C ALA A 160 -11.95 -34.24 60.25
N SER A 161 -12.64 -33.80 59.18
CA SER A 161 -13.90 -34.39 58.69
C SER A 161 -14.75 -33.37 57.89
N LEU A 162 -15.09 -33.79 56.67
CA LEU A 162 -16.31 -33.50 55.88
C LEU A 162 -16.94 -32.09 55.94
N THR A 163 -16.85 -31.35 54.82
CA THR A 163 -18.00 -31.05 53.93
C THR A 163 -17.57 -30.25 52.69
N THR A 164 -17.98 -30.76 51.53
CA THR A 164 -18.45 -30.02 50.33
C THR A 164 -17.52 -28.99 49.67
N GLY A 165 -16.96 -29.38 48.52
CA GLY A 165 -16.39 -28.45 47.56
C GLY A 165 -15.36 -29.11 46.64
N ASN A 166 -15.76 -30.14 45.88
CA ASN A 166 -14.87 -30.79 44.91
C ASN A 166 -14.64 -29.86 43.70
N SER A 167 -13.84 -28.80 43.87
CA SER A 167 -13.19 -28.09 42.77
C SER A 167 -11.98 -28.89 42.30
N GLY A 168 -12.23 -30.14 41.88
CA GLY A 168 -11.23 -30.97 41.23
C GLY A 168 -11.02 -30.43 39.82
N ARG A 169 -9.94 -29.68 39.59
CA ARG A 169 -9.46 -29.42 38.23
C ARG A 169 -9.33 -30.76 37.53
N LEU A 170 -10.08 -30.93 36.45
CA LEU A 170 -9.93 -32.11 35.61
C LEU A 170 -8.49 -32.11 35.04
N PRO A 171 -7.80 -33.26 35.03
CA PRO A 171 -6.49 -33.40 34.40
C PRO A 171 -6.49 -32.88 32.96
N ALA A 172 -5.36 -32.51 32.37
CA ALA A 172 -5.36 -32.10 30.95
C ALA A 172 -5.98 -33.18 30.04
N LEU A 173 -6.70 -32.77 28.99
CA LEU A 173 -7.21 -33.74 28.02
C LEU A 173 -6.03 -34.46 27.36
N THR A 174 -6.12 -35.77 27.32
CA THR A 174 -5.21 -36.58 26.51
C THR A 174 -5.56 -36.44 25.03
N GLU A 175 -4.58 -36.67 24.15
CA GLU A 175 -4.76 -36.58 22.69
C GLU A 175 -5.94 -37.44 22.20
N ASN A 176 -6.09 -38.63 22.78
CA ASN A 176 -7.18 -39.55 22.45
C ASN A 176 -8.56 -38.96 22.82
N GLU A 177 -8.67 -38.30 23.98
CA GLU A 177 -9.92 -37.63 24.40
C GLU A 177 -10.25 -36.45 23.48
N HIS A 178 -9.24 -35.71 23.03
CA HIS A 178 -9.42 -34.58 22.11
C HIS A 178 -9.97 -35.05 20.75
N VAL A 179 -9.39 -36.12 20.20
CA VAL A 179 -9.86 -36.74 18.94
C VAL A 179 -11.29 -37.25 19.06
N LEU A 180 -11.64 -37.88 20.19
CA LEU A 180 -13.00 -38.38 20.45
C LEU A 180 -14.02 -37.24 20.53
N LEU A 181 -13.71 -36.16 21.26
CA LEU A 181 -14.61 -35.01 21.39
C LEU A 181 -14.77 -34.25 20.07
N MET A 182 -13.71 -34.13 19.28
CA MET A 182 -13.79 -33.56 17.93
C MET A 182 -14.66 -34.42 17.00
N LYS A 183 -14.51 -35.75 17.02
CA LYS A 183 -15.23 -36.68 16.14
C LYS A 183 -16.73 -36.73 16.40
N TYR A 184 -17.16 -36.63 17.66
CA TYR A 184 -18.57 -36.75 18.06
C TYR A 184 -19.19 -35.42 18.50
N SER A 185 -18.62 -34.29 18.06
CA SER A 185 -19.10 -32.94 18.37
C SER A 185 -19.35 -32.71 19.87
N GLY A 186 -18.43 -33.19 20.70
CA GLY A 186 -18.48 -33.03 22.15
C GLY A 186 -17.89 -31.70 22.61
N CYS A 187 -18.29 -31.25 23.79
CA CYS A 187 -17.78 -30.03 24.39
C CYS A 187 -16.44 -30.30 25.10
N PHE A 188 -15.39 -29.55 24.77
CA PHE A 188 -14.07 -29.69 25.38
C PHE A 188 -14.01 -29.20 26.83
N ASN A 189 -14.93 -28.30 27.23
CA ASN A 189 -14.99 -27.77 28.60
C ASN A 189 -15.64 -28.77 29.57
N CYS A 190 -16.71 -29.46 29.16
CA CYS A 190 -17.43 -30.40 30.03
C CYS A 190 -17.20 -31.88 29.68
N ARG A 191 -16.48 -32.18 28.60
CA ARG A 191 -16.16 -33.53 28.06
C ARG A 191 -17.36 -34.42 27.79
N LYS A 192 -18.51 -33.83 27.47
CA LYS A 192 -19.74 -34.58 27.12
C LYS A 192 -20.00 -34.47 25.62
N PHE A 193 -20.47 -35.56 25.04
CA PHE A 193 -20.90 -35.62 23.64
C PHE A 193 -22.33 -35.07 23.51
N SER A 194 -22.61 -34.39 22.39
CA SER A 194 -23.98 -33.98 22.00
C SER A 194 -24.70 -33.08 23.00
N VAL A 195 -24.01 -32.07 23.55
CA VAL A 195 -24.59 -31.05 24.43
C VAL A 195 -24.64 -29.69 23.73
N ASN A 196 -25.82 -29.08 23.67
CA ASN A 196 -26.01 -27.70 23.23
C ASN A 196 -25.86 -26.76 24.43
N HIS A 197 -24.71 -26.10 24.53
CA HIS A 197 -24.54 -24.99 25.46
C HIS A 197 -24.97 -23.71 24.75
N LEU A 198 -25.96 -23.01 25.32
CA LEU A 198 -26.40 -21.68 24.88
C LEU A 198 -25.33 -20.62 25.20
#